data_AF-A0A183KUZ9-F1
#
_entry.id   AF-A0A183KUZ9-F1
#
_cell.length_a   1.000
_cell.length_b   1.000
_cell.length_c   1.000
_cell.angle_alpha   90.00
_cell.angle_beta   90.00
_cell.angle_gamma   90.00
#
_symmetry.space_group_name_H-M   'P 1'
#
loop_
_entity.id
_entity.type
_entity.pdbx_description
1 polymer ?
#
loop_
_entity_poly.entity_id
_entity_poly.type
_entity_poly.pdbx_seq_one_letter_code
_entity_poly.pdbx_strand_id
1 'polypeptide(L)' 'MGDRKARLSLPDYGSIIIHRALSSVNLRDELYAQLCKQTTSNPDV' A
#
# COMPACT_ATOMS: atom_id res chain seq x y z
N MET A 1 -1.77 0.14 -8.01
CA MET A 1 -0.68 -0.83 -8.24
C MET A 1 -1.23 -1.96 -9.08
N GLY A 2 -2.00 -2.91 -8.54
CA GLY A 2 -2.60 -3.95 -9.40
C GLY A 2 -1.59 -5.00 -9.90
N ASP A 3 -0.33 -4.86 -9.49
CA ASP A 3 0.80 -5.77 -9.72
C ASP A 3 0.54 -7.21 -9.19
N ARG A 4 -0.50 -7.40 -8.37
CA ARG A 4 -0.97 -8.70 -7.88
C ARG A 4 -2.46 -8.85 -8.06
N LYS A 5 -2.89 -10.06 -8.43
CA LYS A 5 -4.31 -10.42 -8.52
C LYS A 5 -5.01 -10.19 -7.18
N ALA A 6 -6.03 -9.35 -7.19
CA ALA A 6 -6.82 -9.03 -6.01
C ALA A 6 -7.67 -10.25 -5.59
N ARG A 7 -7.70 -10.54 -4.28
CA ARG A 7 -8.60 -11.53 -3.67
C ARG A 7 -9.79 -10.88 -2.94
N LEU A 8 -9.71 -9.58 -2.70
CA LEU A 8 -10.75 -8.73 -2.13
C LEU A 8 -11.04 -7.57 -3.10
N SER A 9 -12.09 -6.78 -2.84
CA SER A 9 -12.34 -5.59 -3.65
C SER A 9 -11.23 -4.55 -3.44
N LEU A 10 -11.00 -3.68 -4.43
CA LEU A 10 -9.96 -2.65 -4.35
C LEU A 10 -10.13 -1.71 -3.14
N PRO A 11 -11.36 -1.23 -2.82
CA PRO A 11 -11.59 -0.43 -1.61
C PRO A 11 -11.21 -1.15 -0.30
N ASP A 12 -11.33 -2.49 -0.26
CA ASP A 12 -11.04 -3.27 0.95
C ASP A 12 -9.54 -3.24 1.28
N TYR A 13 -8.68 -3.38 0.26
CA TYR A 13 -7.23 -3.37 0.50
C TYR A 13 -6.73 -2.02 0.99
N GLY A 14 -7.18 -0.92 0.38
CA GLY A 14 -6.79 0.43 0.80
C GLY A 14 -7.18 0.69 2.25
N SER A 15 -8.43 0.36 2.60
CA SER A 15 -8.95 0.52 3.96
C SER A 15 -8.16 -0.30 4.99
N ILE A 16 -7.81 -1.55 4.67
CA ILE A 16 -7.01 -2.42 5.55
C ILE A 16 -5.60 -1.85 5.77
N ILE A 17 -4.94 -1.39 4.70
CA ILE A 17 -3.57 -0.85 4.77
C ILE A 17 -3.54 0.43 5.62
N ILE A 18 -4.47 1.35 5.38
CA ILE A 18 -4.57 2.60 6.13
C ILE A 18 -4.93 2.33 7.60
N HIS A 19 -5.89 1.44 7.86
CA HIS A 19 -6.27 1.10 9.23
C HIS A 19 -5.06 0.59 10.03
N ARG A 20 -4.21 -0.28 9.45
CA ARG A 20 -2.99 -0.77 10.11
C ARG A 20 -2.02 0.36 10.45
N ALA A 21 -1.79 1.30 9.53
CA ALA A 21 -0.90 2.44 9.76
C ALA A 21 -1.46 3.44 10.79
N LEU A 22 -2.79 3.55 10.90
CA LEU A 22 -3.45 4.34 11.95
C LEU A 22 -3.33 3.67 13.31
N SER A 23 -3.51 2.34 13.39
CA SER A 23 -3.38 1.57 14.62
C SER A 23 -1.94 1.37 15.11
N SER A 24 -0.94 1.55 14.24
CA SER A 24 0.47 1.29 14.57
C SER A 24 1.37 2.37 13.96
N VAL A 25 1.72 3.36 14.78
CA VAL A 25 2.49 4.55 14.35
C VAL A 25 3.83 4.17 13.69
N ASN A 26 4.51 3.15 14.21
CA ASN A 26 5.77 2.64 13.69
C ASN A 26 5.66 2.02 12.28
N LEU A 27 4.45 1.70 11.80
CA LEU A 27 4.23 1.21 10.43
C LEU A 27 4.08 2.34 9.40
N ARG A 28 3.97 3.59 9.82
CA ARG A 28 3.72 4.71 8.90
C ARG A 28 4.90 4.96 7.98
N ASP A 29 6.11 4.99 8.54
CA ASP A 29 7.34 5.19 7.75
C ASP A 29 7.52 4.04 6.75
N GLU A 30 7.24 2.81 7.17
CA GLU A 30 7.27 1.64 6.28
C GLU A 30 6.21 1.74 5.17
N LEU A 31 4.98 2.20 5.47
CA LEU A 31 3.96 2.44 4.46
C LEU A 31 4.42 3.49 3.42
N TYR A 32 5.01 4.59 3.88
CA TYR A 32 5.57 5.62 2.99
C TYR A 32 6.70 5.05 2.14
N ALA A 33 7.65 4.33 2.74
CA ALA A 33 8.76 3.71 2.03
C ALA A 33 8.28 2.72 0.95
N GLN A 34 7.25 1.91 1.26
CA GLN A 34 6.66 0.99 0.28
C GLN A 34 5.98 1.70 -0.87
N LEU A 35 5.24 2.77 -0.61
CA LEU A 35 4.63 3.58 -1.68
C LEU A 35 5.69 4.18 -2.58
N CYS A 36 6.72 4.82 -2.01
CA CYS A 36 7.85 5.37 -2.76
C CYS A 36 8.54 4.30 -3.60
N LYS A 37 8.82 3.13 -3.01
CA LYS A 37 9.47 2.02 -3.73
C LYS A 37 8.66 1.55 -4.93
N GLN A 38 7.34 1.44 -4.78
CA GLN A 38 6.48 0.91 -5.85
C GLN A 38 6.16 1.95 -6.94
N THR A 39 6.35 3.25 -6.68
CA THR A 39 6.17 4.30 -7.69
C THR A 39 7.49 4.75 -8.33
N THR A 40 8.62 4.51 -7.67
CA THR A 40 9.95 4.89 -8.19
C THR A 40 10.40 3.92 -9.28
N SER A 41 10.65 4.44 -10.48
CA SER A 41 11.11 3.64 -11.64
C SER A 41 10.17 2.48 -11.99
N ASN A 42 8.87 2.63 -11.72
CA ASN A 42 7.87 1.64 -12.12
C ASN A 42 7.55 1.84 -13.61
N PRO A 43 7.80 0.83 -14.48
CA PRO A 43 7.51 0.93 -15.91
C PRO A 43 6.02 0.89 -16.25
N ASP A 44 5.18 0.48 -15.30
CA ASP A 44 3.73 0.30 -15.45
C ASP A 44 2.91 1.46 -14.85
N VAL A 45 3.58 2.51 -14.33
CA VAL A 45 2.97 3.76 -13.85
C VAL A 45 2.90 4.80 -14.96
#